data_AF-A0A1B6GZQ8-F1
#
_entry.id   AF-A0A1B6GZQ8-F1
#
_cell.length_a   1.000
_cell.length_b   1.000
_cell.length_c   1.000
_cell.angle_alpha   90.00
_cell.angle_beta   90.00
_cell.angle_gamma   90.00
#
_symmetry.space_group_name_H-M   'P 1'
#
loop_
_entity.id
_entity.type
_entity.pdbx_description
1 polymer ?
#
loop_
_entity_poly.entity_id
_entity_poly.type
_entity_poly.pdbx_seq_one_letter_code
_entity_poly.pdbx_strand_id
1 'polypeptide(L)'
;GSGGQGLRLELVTIQGDKENKERVGVWRPGSEAILNLKNINAVSSRTIYKVVTVLMFQQQPFVIKTIDDAGNENFTGYCIDLLNHISQIVGFEYEIYVAPDNSFGTMDEKGRWGGLIKELMDKKADIGLTSLSITAERENVVEFTVPYYDLVGMSILMKRHNPKTSHFKFLTAMEGDVWLCVLVTYVFA
;
A
#
# COMPACT_ATOMS: atom_id res chain seq x y z
N GLY A 1 16.15 -53.46 -37.45
CA GLY A 1 15.01 -52.69 -36.94
C GLY A 1 15.50 -51.77 -35.85
N SER A 2 15.11 -50.49 -35.90
CA SER A 2 14.84 -49.65 -34.72
C SER A 2 14.31 -48.31 -35.23
N GLY A 3 13.00 -48.16 -35.20
CA GLY A 3 12.32 -46.91 -35.55
C GLY A 3 12.54 -45.90 -34.42
N GLY A 4 13.57 -45.06 -34.53
CA GLY A 4 13.78 -43.94 -33.62
C GLY A 4 12.68 -42.91 -33.83
N GLN A 5 11.63 -42.95 -32.99
CA GLN A 5 10.55 -41.96 -33.01
C GLN A 5 11.11 -40.63 -32.49
N GLY A 6 11.19 -39.62 -33.36
CA GLY A 6 11.50 -38.25 -32.94
C GLY A 6 10.33 -37.64 -32.16
N LEU A 7 10.63 -36.87 -31.12
CA LEU A 7 9.63 -36.16 -30.33
C LEU A 7 9.26 -34.85 -31.01
N ARG A 8 7.96 -34.61 -31.21
CA ARG A 8 7.46 -33.33 -31.72
C ARG A 8 7.33 -32.34 -30.57
N LEU A 9 7.90 -31.14 -30.75
CA LEU A 9 7.91 -30.08 -29.74
C LEU A 9 6.93 -28.97 -30.14
N GLU A 10 6.07 -28.60 -29.19
CA GLU A 10 5.07 -27.54 -29.33
C GLU A 10 5.22 -26.56 -28.16
N LEU A 11 5.25 -25.27 -28.47
CA LEU A 11 5.23 -24.17 -27.51
C LEU A 11 3.78 -23.85 -27.19
N VAL A 12 3.47 -23.85 -25.90
CA VAL A 12 2.16 -23.47 -25.40
C VAL A 12 2.30 -22.14 -24.69
N THR A 13 1.59 -21.12 -25.15
CA THR A 13 1.48 -19.82 -24.47
C THR A 13 0.13 -19.73 -23.78
N ILE A 14 0.16 -19.55 -22.47
CA ILE A 14 -1.04 -19.42 -21.64
C ILE A 14 -1.14 -17.96 -21.21
N GLN A 15 -2.23 -17.30 -21.58
CA GLN A 15 -2.50 -15.91 -21.21
C GLN A 15 -3.89 -15.83 -20.58
N GLY A 16 -3.94 -15.89 -19.25
CA GLY A 16 -5.18 -16.10 -18.50
C GLY A 16 -5.80 -17.47 -18.86
N ASP A 17 -7.04 -17.46 -19.33
CA ASP A 17 -7.81 -18.67 -19.68
C ASP A 17 -7.64 -19.09 -21.16
N LYS A 18 -6.80 -18.37 -21.93
CA LYS A 18 -6.58 -18.64 -23.36
C LYS A 18 -5.26 -19.37 -23.56
N GLU A 19 -5.34 -20.52 -24.24
CA GLU A 19 -4.19 -21.36 -24.62
C GLU A 19 -3.90 -21.20 -26.13
N ASN A 20 -2.66 -20.89 -26.48
CA ASN A 20 -2.20 -20.86 -27.86
C ASN A 20 -1.05 -21.87 -28.05
N LYS A 21 -1.13 -22.70 -29.10
CA LYS A 21 -0.15 -23.75 -29.40
C LYS A 21 0.55 -23.45 -30.72
N GLU A 22 1.87 -23.27 -30.68
CA GLU A 22 2.71 -23.11 -31.86
C GLU A 22 3.72 -24.25 -31.96
N ARG A 23 3.92 -24.80 -33.15
CA ARG A 23 4.91 -25.86 -33.37
C ARG A 23 6.31 -25.25 -33.45
N VAL A 24 7.21 -25.68 -32.55
CA VAL A 24 8.56 -25.08 -32.42
C VAL A 24 9.70 -25.97 -32.88
N GLY A 25 9.51 -27.29 -32.98
CA GLY A 25 10.58 -28.15 -33.48
C GLY A 25 10.31 -29.65 -33.44
N VAL A 26 11.34 -30.42 -33.79
CA VAL A 26 11.35 -31.89 -33.65
C VAL A 26 12.69 -32.26 -33.04
N TRP A 27 12.67 -32.97 -31.92
CA TRP A 27 13.85 -33.54 -31.29
C TRP A 27 14.06 -34.97 -31.77
N ARG A 28 15.30 -35.36 -32.07
CA ARG A 28 15.68 -36.74 -32.35
C ARG A 28 16.79 -37.19 -31.41
N PRO A 29 16.79 -38.46 -30.95
CA PRO A 29 17.85 -39.00 -30.11
C PRO A 29 19.23 -38.83 -30.77
N GLY A 30 20.20 -38.28 -30.03
CA GLY A 30 21.58 -38.08 -30.51
C GLY A 30 21.80 -36.84 -31.39
N SER A 31 20.78 -36.00 -31.60
CA SER A 31 20.90 -34.71 -32.29
C SER A 31 20.48 -33.55 -31.37
N GLU A 32 21.11 -32.40 -31.53
CA GLU A 32 20.63 -31.15 -30.91
C GLU A 32 19.27 -30.77 -31.52
N ALA A 33 18.30 -30.40 -30.67
CA ALA A 33 17.01 -29.91 -31.16
C ALA A 33 17.17 -28.52 -31.76
N ILE A 34 16.79 -28.37 -33.02
CA ILE A 34 16.68 -27.06 -33.67
C ILE A 34 15.28 -26.52 -33.41
N LEU A 35 15.20 -25.49 -32.55
CA LEU A 35 13.94 -24.78 -32.25
C LEU A 35 13.80 -23.57 -33.18
N ASN A 36 12.72 -23.51 -33.94
CA ASN A 36 12.34 -22.32 -34.72
C ASN A 36 11.44 -21.43 -33.87
N LEU A 37 12.06 -20.68 -32.96
CA LEU A 37 11.36 -19.71 -32.10
C LEU A 37 11.30 -18.37 -32.82
N LYS A 38 10.11 -17.98 -33.29
CA LYS A 38 9.89 -16.66 -33.92
C LYS A 38 9.97 -15.51 -32.93
N ASN A 39 9.75 -15.76 -31.64
CA ASN A 39 9.66 -14.73 -30.62
C ASN A 39 10.36 -15.16 -29.33
N ILE A 40 11.70 -15.12 -29.34
CA ILE A 40 12.53 -15.41 -28.16
C ILE A 40 12.30 -14.34 -27.07
N ASN A 41 11.94 -13.12 -27.47
CA ASN A 41 11.68 -12.00 -26.56
C ASN A 41 10.36 -12.15 -25.77
N ALA A 42 9.40 -12.92 -26.27
CA ALA A 42 8.18 -13.28 -25.55
C ALA A 42 8.43 -14.30 -24.41
N VAL A 43 9.62 -14.91 -24.36
CA VAL A 43 10.09 -15.82 -23.30
C VAL A 43 11.07 -15.09 -22.37
N SER A 44 10.95 -13.76 -22.24
CA SER A 44 11.56 -13.05 -21.13
C SER A 44 10.69 -13.29 -19.89
N SER A 45 11.15 -14.13 -18.96
CA SER A 45 10.55 -14.24 -17.63
C SER A 45 10.70 -12.89 -16.91
N ARG A 46 9.73 -11.98 -17.09
CA ARG A 46 9.66 -10.76 -16.29
C ARG A 46 9.12 -11.13 -14.92
N THR A 47 9.95 -11.00 -13.88
CA THR A 47 9.53 -11.17 -12.51
C THR A 47 8.64 -9.99 -12.13
N ILE A 48 7.36 -10.25 -11.91
CA ILE A 48 6.40 -9.27 -11.40
C ILE A 48 6.36 -9.42 -9.88
N TYR A 49 6.71 -8.36 -9.16
CA TYR A 49 6.68 -8.35 -7.70
C TYR A 49 5.26 -8.09 -7.18
N LYS A 50 4.85 -8.84 -6.17
CA LYS A 50 3.56 -8.63 -5.50
C LYS A 50 3.71 -7.69 -4.32
N VAL A 51 2.97 -6.60 -4.36
CA VAL A 51 3.01 -5.54 -3.35
C VAL A 51 1.71 -5.56 -2.57
N VAL A 52 1.79 -5.77 -1.26
CA VAL A 52 0.63 -5.71 -0.36
C VAL A 52 0.56 -4.34 0.30
N THR A 53 -0.65 -3.77 0.38
CA THR A 53 -0.93 -2.51 1.05
C THR A 53 -2.16 -2.59 1.96
N VAL A 54 -2.39 -1.56 2.76
CA VAL A 54 -3.53 -1.42 3.68
C VAL A 54 -4.19 -0.06 3.43
N LEU A 55 -5.51 -0.06 3.29
CA LEU A 55 -6.35 1.10 3.02
C LEU A 55 -7.14 1.48 4.27
N MET A 56 -6.46 1.92 5.33
CA MET A 56 -7.13 2.51 6.50
C MET A 56 -7.36 4.00 6.28
N PHE A 57 -8.53 4.51 6.71
CA PHE A 57 -8.90 5.93 6.57
C PHE A 57 -7.85 6.89 7.17
N GLN A 58 -7.16 6.45 8.22
CA GLN A 58 -6.11 7.23 8.89
C GLN A 58 -4.78 7.30 8.12
N GLN A 59 -4.68 6.67 6.95
CA GLN A 59 -3.47 6.56 6.13
C GLN A 59 -3.43 7.54 4.96
N GLN A 60 -4.45 8.38 4.75
CA GLN A 60 -4.32 9.48 3.80
C GLN A 60 -3.28 10.47 4.36
N PRO A 61 -2.20 10.81 3.62
CA PRO A 61 -2.06 10.80 2.16
C PRO A 61 -1.12 9.71 1.56
N PHE A 62 -0.79 8.65 2.29
CA PHE A 62 0.23 7.67 1.90
C PHE A 62 -0.21 6.71 0.80
N VAL A 63 -1.41 6.11 0.91
CA VAL A 63 -2.01 5.24 -0.10
C VAL A 63 -3.51 5.53 -0.18
N ILE A 64 -3.98 5.79 -1.40
CA ILE A 64 -5.35 6.15 -1.72
C ILE A 64 -5.79 5.25 -2.87
N LYS A 65 -6.86 4.48 -2.64
CA LYS A 65 -7.51 3.73 -3.71
C LYS A 65 -8.58 4.60 -4.36
N THR A 66 -8.42 4.86 -5.65
CA THR A 66 -9.38 5.56 -6.49
C THR A 66 -9.98 4.58 -7.49
N ILE A 67 -11.27 4.74 -7.80
CA ILE A 67 -11.94 3.94 -8.81
C ILE A 67 -12.23 4.87 -9.98
N ASP A 68 -11.75 4.51 -11.17
CA ASP A 68 -12.02 5.28 -12.40
C ASP A 68 -13.49 5.15 -12.83
N ASP A 69 -13.93 6.05 -13.71
CA ASP A 69 -15.25 5.98 -14.35
C ASP A 69 -15.49 4.65 -15.09
N ALA A 70 -14.42 3.97 -15.50
CA ALA A 70 -14.45 2.66 -16.14
C ALA A 70 -14.54 1.47 -15.16
N GLY A 71 -14.54 1.71 -13.84
CA GLY A 71 -14.56 0.69 -12.81
C GLY A 71 -13.19 0.08 -12.48
N ASN A 72 -12.10 0.63 -13.03
CA ASN A 72 -10.74 0.16 -12.73
C ASN A 72 -10.26 0.72 -11.39
N GLU A 73 -9.61 -0.14 -10.61
CA GLU A 73 -9.01 0.24 -9.33
C GLU A 73 -7.60 0.80 -9.57
N ASN A 74 -7.39 2.04 -9.19
CA ASN A 74 -6.09 2.70 -9.22
C ASN A 74 -5.62 3.03 -7.81
N PHE A 75 -4.31 3.02 -7.62
CA PHE A 75 -3.67 3.41 -6.38
C PHE A 75 -2.87 4.69 -6.61
N THR A 76 -3.05 5.66 -5.72
CA THR A 76 -2.34 6.94 -5.72
C THR A 76 -1.85 7.28 -4.32
N GLY A 77 -0.92 8.21 -4.18
CA GLY A 77 -0.42 8.66 -2.88
C GLY A 77 1.10 8.56 -2.75
N TYR A 78 1.62 9.11 -1.66
CA TYR A 78 3.06 9.28 -1.47
C TYR A 78 3.86 7.98 -1.60
N CYS A 79 3.37 6.87 -1.02
CA CYS A 79 4.09 5.60 -1.09
C CYS A 79 4.07 5.00 -2.50
N ILE A 80 3.00 5.22 -3.25
CA ILE A 80 2.87 4.73 -4.63
C ILE A 80 3.85 5.47 -5.55
N ASP A 81 3.93 6.79 -5.40
CA ASP A 81 4.87 7.62 -6.17
C ASP A 81 6.32 7.23 -5.87
N LEU A 82 6.64 6.97 -4.60
CA LEU A 82 7.96 6.48 -4.19
C LEU A 82 8.28 5.12 -4.83
N LEU A 83 7.35 4.16 -4.76
CA LEU A 83 7.55 2.84 -5.34
C LEU A 83 7.72 2.91 -6.86
N ASN A 84 6.96 3.77 -7.55
CA ASN A 84 7.10 4.02 -8.98
C ASN A 84 8.49 4.55 -9.36
N HIS A 85 9.05 5.47 -8.58
CA HIS A 85 10.41 5.96 -8.83
C HIS A 85 11.44 4.85 -8.61
N ILE A 86 11.28 4.06 -7.55
CA ILE A 86 12.18 2.92 -7.26
C ILE A 86 12.10 1.87 -8.38
N SER A 87 10.90 1.55 -8.86
CA SER A 87 10.71 0.55 -9.92
C SER A 87 11.32 0.99 -11.24
N GLN A 88 11.28 2.27 -11.57
CA GLN A 88 11.93 2.83 -12.76
C GLN A 88 13.47 2.81 -12.66
N ILE A 89 14.02 3.08 -11.48
CA ILE A 89 15.48 3.07 -11.26
C ILE A 89 16.03 1.65 -11.31
N VAL A 90 15.35 0.70 -10.65
CA VAL A 90 15.81 -0.69 -10.55
C VAL A 90 15.40 -1.53 -11.77
N GLY A 91 14.30 -1.17 -12.42
CA GLY A 91 13.79 -1.83 -13.62
C GLY A 91 12.94 -3.07 -13.33
N PHE A 92 12.04 -3.01 -12.33
CA PHE A 92 11.10 -4.10 -12.05
C PHE A 92 9.64 -3.69 -12.26
N GLU A 93 8.81 -4.69 -12.57
CA GLU A 93 7.36 -4.54 -12.64
C GLU A 93 6.74 -5.05 -11.34
N TYR A 94 5.60 -4.46 -10.94
CA TYR A 94 4.93 -4.83 -9.71
C TYR A 94 3.41 -4.72 -9.83
N GLU A 95 2.70 -5.47 -9.01
CA GLU A 95 1.25 -5.43 -8.88
C GLU A 95 0.87 -5.14 -7.42
N ILE A 96 -0.02 -4.16 -7.20
CA ILE A 96 -0.47 -3.79 -5.87
C ILE A 96 -1.82 -4.45 -5.58
N TYR A 97 -1.94 -5.04 -4.40
CA TYR A 97 -3.21 -5.51 -3.86
C TYR A 97 -3.38 -5.12 -2.39
N VAL A 98 -4.62 -5.10 -1.93
CA VAL A 98 -4.98 -4.76 -0.55
C VAL A 98 -4.97 -6.04 0.29
N ALA A 99 -4.39 -5.97 1.48
CA ALA A 99 -4.43 -7.07 2.44
C ALA A 99 -5.88 -7.53 2.68
N PRO A 100 -6.18 -8.85 2.69
CA PRO A 100 -7.57 -9.34 2.76
C PRO A 100 -8.35 -8.88 4.00
N ASP A 101 -7.66 -8.66 5.10
CA ASP A 101 -8.22 -8.19 6.37
C ASP A 101 -8.06 -6.67 6.58
N ASN A 102 -7.46 -5.98 5.61
CA ASN A 102 -7.16 -4.55 5.62
C ASN A 102 -6.50 -4.09 6.95
N SER A 103 -5.62 -4.92 7.51
CA SER A 103 -4.91 -4.68 8.77
C SER A 103 -3.41 -4.68 8.56
N PHE A 104 -2.67 -3.90 9.35
CA PHE A 104 -1.21 -3.92 9.34
C PHE A 104 -0.64 -5.26 9.78
N GLY A 105 -1.32 -5.92 10.72
CA GLY A 105 -0.84 -7.11 11.38
C GLY A 105 -0.44 -6.83 12.83
N THR A 106 -1.11 -7.56 13.70
CA THR A 106 -0.87 -7.63 15.14
C THR A 106 -0.59 -9.08 15.49
N MET A 107 0.25 -9.31 16.49
CA MET A 107 0.51 -10.64 17.01
C MET A 107 -0.61 -11.04 17.98
N ASP A 108 -1.24 -12.18 17.73
CA ASP A 108 -2.17 -12.83 18.67
C ASP A 108 -1.40 -13.35 19.91
N GLU A 109 -2.11 -13.61 21.02
CA GLU A 109 -1.57 -14.30 22.22
C GLU A 109 -0.91 -15.65 21.90
N LYS A 110 -1.28 -16.27 20.77
CA LYS A 110 -0.71 -17.53 20.27
C LYS A 110 0.56 -17.35 19.43
N GLY A 111 1.10 -16.14 19.34
CA GLY A 111 2.30 -15.82 18.55
C GLY A 111 2.07 -15.80 17.03
N ARG A 112 0.81 -15.69 16.58
CA ARG A 112 0.47 -15.68 15.15
C ARG A 112 0.26 -14.25 14.68
N TRP A 113 0.83 -13.90 13.54
CA TRP A 113 0.60 -12.61 12.90
C TRP A 113 -0.64 -12.65 12.02
N GLY A 114 -1.41 -11.56 12.03
CA GLY A 114 -2.42 -11.25 11.02
C GLY A 114 -1.94 -10.22 10.01
N GLY A 115 -2.85 -9.70 9.18
CA GLY A 115 -2.62 -8.50 8.39
C GLY A 115 -1.62 -8.64 7.26
N LEU A 116 -1.15 -7.46 6.85
CA LEU A 116 -0.04 -7.27 5.93
C LEU A 116 1.22 -8.04 6.36
N ILE A 117 1.56 -8.05 7.66
CA ILE A 117 2.71 -8.82 8.16
C ILE A 117 2.56 -10.31 7.83
N LYS A 118 1.36 -10.88 8.01
CA LYS A 118 1.12 -12.29 7.67
C LYS A 118 1.30 -12.57 6.18
N GLU A 119 0.82 -11.70 5.31
CA GLU A 119 0.96 -11.87 3.85
C GLU A 119 2.43 -11.88 3.40
N LEU A 120 3.29 -11.11 4.08
CA LEU A 120 4.73 -11.14 3.86
C LEU A 120 5.38 -12.43 4.42
N MET A 121 4.99 -12.85 5.61
CA MET A 121 5.49 -14.10 6.22
C MET A 121 5.11 -15.34 5.41
N ASP A 122 3.87 -15.38 4.91
CA ASP A 122 3.34 -16.46 4.07
C ASP A 122 3.91 -16.41 2.63
N LYS A 123 4.79 -15.45 2.31
CA LYS A 123 5.37 -15.22 0.98
C LYS A 123 4.34 -15.06 -0.14
N LYS A 124 3.17 -14.50 0.20
CA LYS A 124 2.14 -14.17 -0.79
C LYS A 124 2.40 -12.81 -1.44
N ALA A 125 3.01 -11.90 -0.67
CA ALA A 125 3.58 -10.66 -1.14
C ALA A 125 5.09 -10.65 -0.97
N ASP A 126 5.76 -9.95 -1.88
CA ASP A 126 7.20 -9.73 -1.85
C ASP A 126 7.56 -8.43 -1.13
N ILE A 127 6.68 -7.41 -1.23
CA ILE A 127 6.91 -6.07 -0.67
C ILE A 127 5.67 -5.58 0.08
N GLY A 128 5.86 -5.07 1.29
CA GLY A 128 4.82 -4.38 2.05
C GLY A 128 4.95 -2.87 1.90
N LEU A 129 3.94 -2.22 1.33
CA LEU A 129 3.94 -0.77 1.08
C LEU A 129 2.84 -0.08 1.88
N THR A 130 3.20 0.56 3.01
CA THR A 130 2.26 1.32 3.85
C THR A 130 3.01 2.23 4.84
N SER A 131 2.30 3.02 5.65
CA SER A 131 2.93 3.80 6.74
C SER A 131 3.04 2.96 8.02
N LEU A 132 3.80 1.87 7.93
CA LEU A 132 4.00 0.94 9.03
C LEU A 132 5.10 1.43 9.98
N SER A 133 4.80 1.56 11.27
CA SER A 133 5.83 1.79 12.28
C SER A 133 6.73 0.57 12.45
N ILE A 134 8.04 0.82 12.43
CA ILE A 134 9.08 -0.15 12.75
C ILE A 134 9.05 -0.40 14.26
N THR A 135 8.84 -1.65 14.66
CA THR A 135 8.87 -2.09 16.07
C THR A 135 9.70 -3.36 16.16
N ALA A 136 10.34 -3.59 17.32
CA ALA A 136 11.18 -4.77 17.53
C ALA A 136 10.43 -6.10 17.28
N GLU A 137 9.16 -6.18 17.65
CA GLU A 137 8.33 -7.36 17.40
C GLU A 137 8.17 -7.66 15.91
N ARG A 138 8.00 -6.62 15.08
CA ARG A 138 7.85 -6.76 13.63
C ARG A 138 9.19 -7.03 12.94
N GLU A 139 10.25 -6.38 13.39
CA GLU A 139 11.61 -6.57 12.84
C GLU A 139 12.12 -8.01 13.02
N ASN A 140 11.63 -8.72 14.04
CA ASN A 140 11.93 -10.14 14.21
C ASN A 140 11.32 -11.07 13.14
N VAL A 141 10.32 -10.60 12.38
CA VAL A 141 9.60 -11.44 11.40
C VAL A 141 9.65 -10.92 9.96
N VAL A 142 9.92 -9.63 9.77
CA VAL A 142 10.07 -9.00 8.45
C VAL A 142 11.25 -8.03 8.46
N GLU A 143 11.90 -7.88 7.32
CA GLU A 143 12.98 -6.92 7.12
C GLU A 143 12.40 -5.55 6.70
N PHE A 144 12.87 -4.49 7.36
CA PHE A 144 12.46 -3.12 7.05
C PHE A 144 13.53 -2.39 6.22
N THR A 145 13.07 -1.47 5.38
CA THR A 145 13.95 -0.51 4.70
C THR A 145 14.40 0.59 5.67
N VAL A 146 15.35 1.41 5.22
CA VAL A 146 15.68 2.65 5.91
C VAL A 146 14.42 3.53 5.98
N PRO A 147 14.05 4.07 7.16
CA PRO A 147 12.89 4.94 7.28
C PRO A 147 12.92 6.07 6.25
N TYR A 148 11.83 6.21 5.50
CA TYR A 148 11.69 7.26 4.47
C TYR A 148 10.91 8.48 4.97
N TYR A 149 10.41 8.44 6.21
CA TYR A 149 9.55 9.47 6.80
C TYR A 149 9.95 9.70 8.26
N ASP A 150 10.59 10.84 8.53
CA ASP A 150 11.24 11.15 9.81
C ASP A 150 10.30 11.68 10.91
N LEU A 151 9.02 11.89 10.61
CA LEU A 151 8.04 12.36 11.61
C LEU A 151 7.56 11.19 12.50
N VAL A 152 8.51 10.57 13.20
CA VAL A 152 8.25 9.58 14.23
C VAL A 152 8.12 10.31 15.56
N GLY A 153 6.92 10.81 15.86
CA GLY A 153 6.64 11.51 17.12
C GLY A 153 5.17 11.45 17.49
N MET A 154 4.88 11.09 18.74
CA MET A 154 3.52 11.20 19.29
C MET A 154 3.17 12.68 19.43
N SER A 155 2.12 13.11 18.74
CA SER A 155 1.58 14.46 18.85
C SER A 155 0.13 14.40 19.33
N ILE A 156 -0.24 15.28 20.26
CA ILE A 156 -1.61 15.36 20.77
C ILE A 156 -2.40 16.33 19.91
N LEU A 157 -3.41 15.82 19.21
CA LEU A 157 -4.36 16.68 18.50
C LEU A 157 -5.41 17.19 19.48
N MET A 158 -5.48 18.51 19.67
CA MET A 158 -6.51 19.17 20.47
C MET A 158 -7.41 20.02 19.60
N LYS A 159 -8.72 20.01 19.88
CA LYS A 159 -9.65 20.95 19.26
C LYS A 159 -9.21 22.37 19.61
N ARG A 160 -8.96 23.19 18.59
CA ARG A 160 -8.65 24.61 18.78
C ARG A 160 -9.78 25.25 19.58
N HIS A 161 -9.44 25.81 20.74
CA HIS A 161 -10.39 26.62 21.50
C HIS A 161 -10.63 27.89 20.69
N ASN A 162 -11.83 28.05 20.14
CA ASN A 162 -12.30 29.30 19.56
C ASN A 162 -13.11 30.01 20.64
N PRO A 163 -12.48 30.80 21.53
CA PRO A 163 -13.24 31.58 22.49
C PRO A 163 -14.08 32.55 21.67
N LYS A 164 -15.40 32.55 21.86
CA LYS A 164 -16.25 33.63 21.33
C LYS A 164 -15.68 34.93 21.90
N THR A 165 -14.99 35.73 21.09
CA THR A 165 -14.47 37.04 21.49
C THR A 165 -15.65 37.99 21.52
N SER A 166 -16.30 38.10 22.67
CA SER A 166 -17.20 39.23 22.92
C SER A 166 -16.37 40.31 23.60
N HIS A 167 -16.30 41.48 22.97
CA HIS A 167 -15.63 42.66 23.51
C HIS A 167 -16.23 43.12 24.86
N PHE A 168 -17.43 42.63 25.20
CA PHE A 168 -18.16 42.96 26.42
C PHE A 168 -18.21 41.82 27.44
N LYS A 169 -17.33 40.80 27.34
CA LYS A 169 -17.17 39.80 28.42
C LYS A 169 -16.82 40.44 29.78
N PHE A 170 -16.25 41.64 29.78
CA PHE A 170 -16.05 42.40 31.01
C PHE A 170 -17.37 42.78 31.69
N LEU A 171 -18.43 43.09 30.95
CA LEU A 171 -19.73 43.45 31.53
C LEU A 171 -20.41 42.25 32.21
N THR A 172 -20.13 41.02 31.75
CA THR A 172 -20.64 39.81 32.43
C THR A 172 -19.98 39.53 33.78
N ALA A 173 -18.86 40.17 34.09
CA ALA A 173 -18.22 40.08 35.40
C ALA A 173 -18.83 41.03 36.44
N MET A 174 -19.69 41.97 36.00
CA MET A 174 -20.33 42.96 36.86
C MET A 174 -21.74 42.48 37.23
N GLU A 175 -21.97 42.26 38.52
CA GLU A 175 -23.26 41.84 39.06
C GLU A 175 -24.31 42.96 38.88
N GLY A 176 -25.59 42.59 38.71
CA GLY A 176 -26.68 43.54 38.44
C GLY A 176 -26.81 44.64 39.50
N ASP A 177 -26.46 44.34 40.74
CA ASP A 177 -26.48 45.28 41.86
C ASP A 177 -25.46 46.42 41.71
N VAL A 178 -24.29 46.12 41.12
CA VAL A 178 -23.26 47.14 40.86
C VAL A 178 -23.73 48.09 39.76
N TRP A 179 -24.47 47.59 38.77
CA TRP A 179 -25.08 48.43 37.73
C TRP A 179 -26.13 49.37 38.31
N LEU A 180 -26.95 48.87 39.23
CA LEU A 180 -27.95 49.68 39.92
C LEU A 180 -27.28 50.76 40.78
N CYS A 181 -26.19 50.42 41.48
CA CYS A 181 -25.42 51.37 42.28
C CYS A 181 -24.85 52.51 41.41
N VAL A 182 -24.22 52.20 40.27
CA VAL A 182 -23.70 53.20 39.33
C VAL A 182 -24.82 54.11 38.80
N LEU A 183 -25.99 53.55 38.46
CA LEU A 183 -27.12 54.31 37.93
C LEU A 183 -27.72 55.24 39.00
N VAL A 184 -27.88 54.76 40.23
CA VAL A 184 -28.33 55.57 41.37
C VAL A 184 -27.34 56.71 41.64
N THR A 185 -26.05 56.43 41.74
CA THR A 185 -25.05 57.49 41.94
C THR A 185 -25.06 58.51 40.81
N TYR A 186 -25.26 58.10 39.56
CA TYR A 186 -25.33 59.01 38.42
C TYR A 186 -26.58 59.91 38.45
N VAL A 187 -27.74 59.40 38.86
CA VAL A 187 -29.00 60.17 38.87
C VAL A 187 -29.08 61.13 40.07
N PHE A 188 -28.44 60.79 41.19
CA PHE A 188 -28.43 61.59 42.40
C PHE A 188 -27.18 62.47 42.56
N ALA A 189 -26.26 62.44 41.59
CA ALA A 189 -25.14 63.39 41.48
C ALA A 189 -25.57 64.65 40.70
#